data_AF-A0A6G3ZJ55-F1
#
_entry.id   AF-A0A6G3ZJ55-F1
#
_cell.length_a   1.000
_cell.length_b   1.000
_cell.length_c   1.000
_cell.angle_alpha   90.00
_cell.angle_beta   90.00
_cell.angle_gamma   90.00
#
_symmetry.space_group_name_H-M   'P 1'
#
loop_
_entity.id
_entity.type
_entity.pdbx_description
1 polymer ?
#
loop_
_entity_poly.entity_id
_entity_poly.type
_entity_poly.pdbx_seq_one_letter_code
_entity_poly.pdbx_strand_id
1 'polypeptide(L)'
;MTDRKLYTLTIPADSQTSARTKTKRNTSKQGVLDEDVGVVESLSTDPDRRQVRGQYRGVRAELMATELAELFEASQFEAVGYAAADGSTPVDGYYTPETLDVRRLDPREGGVVAFKGAMSRAGTRESHRRAVETAVVQVENDFGNEQTASIGIPAKATDVRWFDRETGQTEPVSTVETRAAEHGDVNVVGGRNTPFDDATLVYDLPYADEGKADVVIWDDHSRAKYDGDALNTWQRAFSTAHEFSGVPVVDNSLVRVHLDASAGLSVESWDSSTSSWSSVALGTSNWSFDAWDITRISPTRVTVQCRFVNSSSSSSPFHLDMSVKRGWQWPQWTVPTGETPPTPSGLQDLLSPVADGQDYQPQSEQGLIAREEVRA
;
A
#
# COMPACT_ATOMS: atom_id res chain seq x y z
N MET A 1 -6.29 14.83 24.02
CA MET A 1 -6.16 13.52 23.34
C MET A 1 -4.98 13.64 22.39
N THR A 2 -4.31 12.56 22.03
CA THR A 2 -3.22 12.59 21.04
C THR A 2 -3.81 12.30 19.66
N ASP A 3 -3.21 12.87 18.61
CA ASP A 3 -3.50 12.50 17.24
C ASP A 3 -3.34 10.99 17.06
N ARG A 4 -4.13 10.44 16.15
CA ARG A 4 -4.04 9.02 15.81
C ARG A 4 -3.71 8.85 14.36
N LYS A 5 -2.96 7.81 14.05
CA LYS A 5 -2.74 7.36 12.68
C LYS A 5 -3.62 6.17 12.41
N LEU A 6 -4.41 6.25 11.34
CA LEU A 6 -5.04 5.11 10.71
C LEU A 6 -4.28 4.85 9.42
N TYR A 7 -3.49 3.78 9.39
CA TYR A 7 -2.43 3.58 8.42
C TYR A 7 -1.50 4.81 8.38
N THR A 8 -1.56 5.59 7.31
CA THR A 8 -0.79 6.82 7.11
C THR A 8 -1.62 8.08 7.29
N LEU A 9 -2.95 7.94 7.41
CA LEU A 9 -3.87 9.07 7.56
C LEU A 9 -3.89 9.54 9.01
N THR A 10 -3.75 10.85 9.19
CA THR A 10 -3.80 11.46 10.53
C THR A 10 -5.25 11.81 10.88
N ILE A 11 -5.69 11.34 12.04
CA ILE A 11 -6.98 11.63 12.66
C ILE A 11 -6.71 12.56 13.85
N PRO A 12 -6.88 13.89 13.69
CA PRO A 12 -6.53 14.86 14.71
C PRO A 12 -7.24 14.60 16.04
N ALA A 13 -6.56 14.81 17.15
CA ALA A 13 -7.12 14.67 18.49
C ALA A 13 -8.41 15.47 18.67
N ASP A 14 -8.42 16.71 18.19
CA ASP A 14 -9.54 17.64 18.30
C ASP A 14 -10.74 17.23 17.44
N SER A 15 -10.50 16.35 16.46
CA SER A 15 -11.55 15.74 15.66
C SER A 15 -12.19 14.55 16.38
N GLN A 16 -11.53 13.90 17.35
CA GLN A 16 -12.03 12.67 17.97
C GLN A 16 -13.13 12.98 19.01
N THR A 17 -14.39 12.86 18.62
CA THR A 17 -15.52 13.24 19.50
C THR A 17 -15.90 12.18 20.54
N SER A 18 -15.55 10.90 20.32
CA SER A 18 -15.66 9.81 21.30
C SER A 18 -15.14 8.48 20.73
N ALA A 19 -14.15 7.86 21.36
CA ALA A 19 -13.82 6.45 21.12
C ALA A 19 -14.61 5.59 22.14
N ARG A 20 -15.77 5.06 21.74
CA ARG A 20 -16.51 4.09 22.59
C ARG A 20 -16.25 2.69 22.08
N THR A 21 -15.53 1.89 22.86
CA THR A 21 -15.51 0.43 22.68
C THR A 21 -16.84 -0.13 23.16
N LYS A 22 -17.57 -0.83 22.29
CA LYS A 22 -18.79 -1.55 22.68
C LYS A 22 -18.48 -3.05 22.69
N THR A 23 -18.06 -3.56 23.84
CA THR A 23 -17.97 -5.01 24.05
C THR A 23 -19.37 -5.52 24.40
N LYS A 24 -20.03 -6.22 23.48
CA LYS A 24 -21.28 -6.95 23.77
C LYS A 24 -20.96 -8.43 23.90
N ARG A 25 -21.16 -9.00 25.09
CA ARG A 25 -21.13 -10.45 25.31
C ARG A 25 -22.58 -10.94 25.32
N ASN A 26 -23.04 -11.53 24.22
CA ASN A 26 -24.35 -12.17 24.16
C ASN A 26 -24.21 -13.60 24.71
N THR A 27 -24.58 -13.80 25.97
CA THR A 27 -24.72 -15.15 26.54
C THR A 27 -26.14 -15.63 26.28
N SER A 28 -26.32 -16.59 25.37
CA SER A 28 -27.57 -17.34 25.28
C SER A 28 -27.57 -18.40 26.38
N LYS A 29 -28.56 -18.35 27.26
CA LYS A 29 -28.78 -19.38 28.30
C LYS A 29 -29.97 -20.22 27.86
N GLN A 30 -29.71 -21.34 27.17
CA GLN A 30 -30.73 -22.36 26.99
C GLN A 30 -30.84 -23.14 28.30
N GLY A 31 -31.88 -22.86 29.08
CA GLY A 31 -32.23 -23.68 30.22
C GLY A 31 -32.94 -24.93 29.72
N VAL A 32 -32.27 -26.08 29.77
CA VAL A 32 -32.92 -27.39 29.71
C VAL A 32 -33.48 -27.66 31.11
N LEU A 33 -34.80 -27.86 31.21
CA LEU A 33 -35.48 -28.28 32.42
C LEU A 33 -35.15 -29.76 32.70
N ASP A 34 -33.97 -30.05 33.28
CA ASP A 34 -33.72 -31.18 34.21
C ASP A 34 -32.24 -31.45 34.61
N GLU A 35 -31.27 -30.58 34.31
CA GLU A 35 -29.88 -30.79 34.76
C GLU A 35 -29.24 -29.54 35.39
N ASP A 36 -28.59 -29.74 36.54
CA ASP A 36 -28.04 -28.70 37.43
C ASP A 36 -26.67 -28.12 36.97
N VAL A 37 -26.31 -28.34 35.70
CA VAL A 37 -25.09 -27.77 35.10
C VAL A 37 -25.42 -27.26 33.69
N GLY A 38 -25.71 -25.97 33.57
CA GLY A 38 -25.85 -25.31 32.28
C GLY A 38 -24.50 -25.21 31.57
N VAL A 39 -24.30 -26.01 30.53
CA VAL A 39 -23.17 -25.82 29.60
C VAL A 39 -23.43 -24.54 28.81
N VAL A 40 -22.59 -23.54 29.02
CA VAL A 40 -22.62 -22.28 28.27
C VAL A 40 -21.80 -22.48 27.00
N GLU A 41 -22.47 -22.68 25.87
CA GLU A 41 -21.81 -22.54 24.57
C GLU A 41 -21.76 -21.06 24.17
N SER A 42 -20.54 -20.57 23.95
CA SER A 42 -20.30 -19.22 23.45
C SER A 42 -20.59 -19.18 21.95
N LEU A 43 -21.83 -18.91 21.57
CA LEU A 43 -22.15 -18.54 20.19
C LEU A 43 -21.37 -17.25 19.84
N SER A 44 -20.53 -17.38 18.82
CA SER A 44 -19.64 -16.38 18.23
C SER A 44 -20.01 -14.93 18.57
N THR A 45 -19.10 -14.27 19.28
CA THR A 45 -19.10 -12.82 19.42
C THR A 45 -18.48 -12.19 18.19
N ASP A 46 -18.86 -10.94 17.92
CA ASP A 46 -18.12 -9.98 17.08
C ASP A 46 -17.44 -8.98 18.05
N PRO A 47 -16.48 -9.42 18.90
CA PRO A 47 -16.23 -8.78 20.20
C PRO A 47 -15.22 -7.65 20.13
N ASP A 48 -15.01 -6.96 19.01
CA ASP A 48 -14.07 -5.81 19.05
C ASP A 48 -14.30 -4.76 17.97
N ARG A 49 -15.58 -4.47 17.71
CA ARG A 49 -15.95 -3.38 16.79
C ARG A 49 -15.71 -2.03 17.45
N ARG A 50 -14.85 -1.24 16.82
CA ARG A 50 -14.48 0.12 17.22
C ARG A 50 -15.16 1.15 16.32
N GLN A 51 -15.70 2.19 16.94
CA GLN A 51 -16.19 3.36 16.20
C GLN A 51 -15.18 4.50 16.28
N VAL A 52 -14.86 5.07 15.12
CA VAL A 52 -14.07 6.29 15.00
C VAL A 52 -14.99 7.37 14.46
N ARG A 53 -15.00 8.52 15.12
CA ARG A 53 -15.86 9.65 14.73
C ARG A 53 -15.07 10.93 14.84
N GLY A 54 -15.25 11.79 13.85
CA GLY A 54 -14.69 13.12 13.93
C GLY A 54 -15.09 14.06 12.83
N GLN A 55 -14.31 15.13 12.72
CA GLN A 55 -14.49 16.19 11.75
C GLN A 55 -13.13 16.64 11.22
N TYR A 56 -12.95 16.61 9.90
CA TYR A 56 -11.89 17.36 9.25
C TYR A 56 -12.31 18.81 9.07
N ARG A 57 -11.38 19.74 9.28
CA ARG A 57 -11.60 21.18 9.19
C ARG A 57 -10.55 21.83 8.29
N GLY A 58 -10.91 22.95 7.69
CA GLY A 58 -10.03 23.75 6.85
C GLY A 58 -10.11 23.39 5.37
N VAL A 59 -9.28 24.05 4.56
CA VAL A 59 -9.35 24.02 3.09
C VAL A 59 -9.19 22.61 2.51
N ARG A 60 -8.43 21.73 3.17
CA ARG A 60 -8.19 20.34 2.74
C ARG A 60 -9.12 19.31 3.39
N ALA A 61 -10.18 19.74 4.09
CA ALA A 61 -11.08 18.83 4.80
C ALA A 61 -11.73 17.79 3.89
N GLU A 62 -12.06 18.17 2.65
CA GLU A 62 -12.67 17.27 1.68
C GLU A 62 -11.67 16.23 1.18
N LEU A 63 -10.45 16.65 0.86
CA LEU A 63 -9.38 15.75 0.43
C LEU A 63 -9.11 14.68 1.50
N MET A 64 -8.89 15.09 2.75
CA MET A 64 -8.66 14.16 3.87
C MET A 64 -9.86 13.21 4.09
N ALA A 65 -11.08 13.68 3.84
CA ALA A 65 -12.27 12.85 3.95
C ALA A 65 -12.38 11.83 2.81
N THR A 66 -12.00 12.21 1.58
CA THR A 66 -11.95 11.32 0.42
C THR A 66 -10.87 10.25 0.61
N GLU A 67 -9.66 10.62 1.05
CA GLU A 67 -8.60 9.65 1.39
C GLU A 67 -9.08 8.61 2.41
N LEU A 68 -9.78 9.07 3.45
CA LEU A 68 -10.35 8.20 4.47
C LEU A 68 -11.43 7.29 3.89
N ALA A 69 -12.29 7.80 3.01
CA ALA A 69 -13.34 7.01 2.35
C ALA A 69 -12.74 5.91 1.48
N GLU A 70 -11.78 6.25 0.64
CA GLU A 70 -11.12 5.27 -0.21
C GLU A 70 -10.39 4.21 0.60
N LEU A 71 -9.73 4.56 1.70
CA LEU A 71 -9.09 3.57 2.57
C LEU A 71 -10.10 2.57 3.14
N PHE A 72 -11.34 2.99 3.43
CA PHE A 72 -12.39 2.10 3.92
C PHE A 72 -12.99 1.20 2.84
N GLU A 73 -12.82 1.57 1.56
CA GLU A 73 -13.29 0.80 0.41
C GLU A 73 -12.18 -0.07 -0.20
N ALA A 74 -10.92 0.19 0.15
CA ALA A 74 -9.76 -0.46 -0.44
C ALA A 74 -9.57 -1.91 0.05
N SER A 75 -9.95 -2.87 -0.79
CA SER A 75 -9.85 -4.31 -0.50
C SER A 75 -8.43 -4.82 -0.28
N GLN A 76 -7.41 -4.12 -0.81
CA GLN A 76 -5.99 -4.47 -0.66
C GLN A 76 -5.40 -4.03 0.68
N PHE A 77 -6.20 -3.39 1.55
CA PHE A 77 -5.81 -2.89 2.87
C PHE A 77 -6.62 -3.58 3.98
N GLU A 78 -6.62 -4.90 3.98
CA GLU A 78 -7.45 -5.73 4.88
C GLU A 78 -7.25 -5.41 6.36
N ALA A 79 -6.01 -5.19 6.79
CA ALA A 79 -5.71 -4.81 8.17
C ALA A 79 -4.64 -3.72 8.23
N VAL A 80 -5.02 -2.58 8.81
CA VAL A 80 -4.18 -1.40 8.92
C VAL A 80 -3.84 -1.08 10.37
N GLY A 81 -2.66 -0.49 10.59
CA GLY A 81 -2.30 0.02 11.92
C GLY A 81 -3.23 1.16 12.34
N TYR A 82 -3.77 1.09 13.55
CA TYR A 82 -4.43 2.21 14.20
C TYR A 82 -3.76 2.44 15.54
N ALA A 83 -3.02 3.54 15.65
CA ALA A 83 -2.22 3.83 16.84
C ALA A 83 -2.19 5.32 17.16
N ALA A 84 -1.79 5.67 18.39
CA ALA A 84 -1.44 7.06 18.69
C ALA A 84 -0.24 7.51 17.85
N ALA A 85 -0.26 8.76 17.41
CA ALA A 85 0.88 9.37 16.71
C ALA A 85 2.10 9.46 17.64
N ASP A 86 1.86 9.75 18.92
CA ASP A 86 2.88 9.81 19.97
C ASP A 86 2.53 8.87 21.13
N GLY A 87 3.52 8.07 21.54
CA GLY A 87 3.40 7.12 22.64
C GLY A 87 2.63 5.85 22.26
N SER A 88 2.20 5.10 23.28
CA SER A 88 1.37 3.91 23.12
C SER A 88 0.09 4.04 23.92
N THR A 89 -0.99 3.46 23.41
CA THR A 89 -2.27 3.42 24.08
C THR A 89 -2.86 2.00 24.07
N PRO A 90 -3.71 1.62 25.05
CA PRO A 90 -4.29 0.28 25.13
C PRO A 90 -5.13 -0.14 23.92
N VAL A 91 -5.45 0.82 23.06
CA VAL A 91 -6.29 0.65 21.88
C VAL A 91 -5.49 0.59 20.59
N ASP A 92 -4.16 0.67 20.66
CA ASP A 92 -3.31 0.51 19.51
C ASP A 92 -3.38 -0.94 19.02
N GLY A 93 -3.47 -1.12 17.71
CA GLY A 93 -3.77 -2.43 17.13
C GLY A 93 -3.79 -2.41 15.62
N TYR A 94 -3.99 -3.59 15.05
CA TYR A 94 -4.40 -3.74 13.67
C TYR A 94 -5.93 -3.80 13.59
N TYR A 95 -6.49 -3.08 12.64
CA TYR A 95 -7.93 -2.97 12.44
C TYR A 95 -8.28 -3.13 10.97
N THR A 96 -9.40 -3.79 10.72
CA THR A 96 -10.04 -3.91 9.40
C THR A 96 -11.09 -2.81 9.27
N PRO A 97 -10.93 -1.87 8.32
CA PRO A 97 -11.97 -0.90 7.99
C PRO A 97 -13.21 -1.63 7.46
N GLU A 98 -14.42 -1.23 7.88
CA GLU A 98 -15.66 -1.90 7.43
C GLU A 98 -16.64 -0.94 6.76
N THR A 99 -16.97 0.16 7.44
CA THR A 99 -18.01 1.08 6.97
C THR A 99 -17.60 2.49 7.33
N LEU A 100 -17.76 3.43 6.41
CA LEU A 100 -17.57 4.86 6.64
C LEU A 100 -18.79 5.63 6.18
N ASP A 101 -19.23 6.57 7.01
CA ASP A 101 -20.21 7.59 6.66
C ASP A 101 -19.50 8.95 6.69
N VAL A 102 -19.42 9.62 5.55
CA VAL A 102 -18.82 10.95 5.38
C VAL A 102 -19.91 11.92 4.97
N ARG A 103 -20.01 13.05 5.68
CA ARG A 103 -20.99 14.08 5.40
C ARG A 103 -20.42 15.48 5.56
N ARG A 104 -20.73 16.36 4.61
CA ARG A 104 -20.55 17.81 4.81
C ARG A 104 -21.51 18.28 5.90
N LEU A 105 -21.03 19.09 6.84
CA LEU A 105 -21.90 19.65 7.88
C LEU A 105 -22.76 20.79 7.34
N ASP A 106 -22.18 21.61 6.45
CA ASP A 106 -22.90 22.58 5.64
C ASP A 106 -22.59 22.31 4.17
N PRO A 107 -23.59 22.03 3.30
CA PRO A 107 -23.36 21.85 1.88
C PRO A 107 -22.98 23.15 1.15
N ARG A 108 -23.17 24.33 1.77
CA ARG A 108 -22.91 25.65 1.17
C ARG A 108 -21.54 26.21 1.54
N GLU A 109 -20.96 25.76 2.65
CA GLU A 109 -19.63 26.18 3.10
C GLU A 109 -18.68 24.98 3.06
N GLY A 110 -17.63 25.09 2.24
CA GLY A 110 -16.52 24.14 2.29
C GLY A 110 -15.78 24.23 3.62
N GLY A 111 -15.09 23.14 3.99
CA GLY A 111 -14.10 23.19 5.05
C GLY A 111 -14.52 22.66 6.41
N VAL A 112 -15.69 22.02 6.53
CA VAL A 112 -15.96 21.09 7.65
C VAL A 112 -16.68 19.82 7.17
N VAL A 113 -15.98 18.68 7.27
CA VAL A 113 -16.51 17.38 6.87
C VAL A 113 -16.51 16.46 8.09
N ALA A 114 -17.70 15.99 8.47
CA ALA A 114 -17.85 15.02 9.55
C ALA A 114 -17.76 13.59 9.00
N PHE A 115 -17.15 12.70 9.77
CA PHE A 115 -17.07 11.29 9.42
C PHE A 115 -17.38 10.39 10.62
N LYS A 116 -17.86 9.19 10.32
CA LYS A 116 -18.13 8.13 11.27
C LYS A 116 -17.80 6.79 10.63
N GLY A 117 -16.68 6.22 11.08
CA GLY A 117 -16.20 4.91 10.67
C GLY A 117 -16.51 3.83 11.72
N ALA A 118 -16.63 2.60 11.25
CA ALA A 118 -16.57 1.40 12.07
C ALA A 118 -15.49 0.46 11.55
N MET A 119 -14.75 -0.13 12.47
CA MET A 119 -13.63 -1.02 12.18
C MET A 119 -13.67 -2.18 13.15
N SER A 120 -13.22 -3.37 12.74
CA SER A 120 -13.07 -4.52 13.63
C SER A 120 -11.60 -4.76 13.94
N ARG A 121 -11.28 -5.11 15.18
CA ARG A 121 -9.89 -5.37 15.56
C ARG A 121 -9.43 -6.70 14.99
N ALA A 122 -8.41 -6.65 14.14
CA ALA A 122 -7.76 -7.84 13.60
C ALA A 122 -6.70 -8.38 14.58
N GLY A 123 -6.01 -7.49 15.32
CA GLY A 123 -5.00 -7.94 16.26
C GLY A 123 -4.15 -6.83 16.86
N THR A 124 -2.97 -7.21 17.36
CA THR A 124 -1.92 -6.31 17.84
C THR A 124 -0.56 -6.85 17.40
N ARG A 125 0.51 -6.07 17.56
CA ARG A 125 1.88 -6.57 17.43
C ARG A 125 2.22 -7.72 18.40
N GLU A 126 1.50 -7.84 19.51
CA GLU A 126 1.67 -8.95 20.47
C GLU A 126 0.90 -10.22 20.10
N SER A 127 -0.12 -10.12 19.24
CA SER A 127 -0.89 -11.28 18.79
C SER A 127 -0.65 -11.64 17.32
N HIS A 128 -0.16 -10.71 16.50
CA HIS A 128 0.02 -10.88 15.05
C HIS A 128 1.34 -10.28 14.58
N ARG A 129 1.87 -10.81 13.48
CA ARG A 129 2.97 -10.25 12.69
C ARG A 129 2.44 -9.73 11.36
N ARG A 130 3.16 -8.77 10.77
CA ARG A 130 3.00 -8.46 9.36
C ARG A 130 3.50 -9.64 8.54
N ALA A 131 2.78 -9.94 7.48
CA ALA A 131 3.11 -11.01 6.55
C ALA A 131 3.17 -10.42 5.13
N VAL A 132 4.13 -10.88 4.34
CA VAL A 132 4.18 -10.66 2.90
C VAL A 132 4.17 -12.02 2.24
N GLU A 133 3.04 -12.40 1.70
CA GLU A 133 2.89 -13.60 0.89
C GLU A 133 3.61 -13.39 -0.43
N THR A 134 4.27 -14.44 -0.93
CA THR A 134 5.03 -14.37 -2.18
C THR A 134 4.58 -15.52 -3.06
N ALA A 135 4.42 -15.24 -4.36
CA ALA A 135 4.15 -16.23 -5.38
C ALA A 135 5.05 -15.88 -6.57
N VAL A 136 6.30 -16.36 -6.51
CA VAL A 136 7.34 -15.95 -7.45
C VAL A 136 7.06 -16.56 -8.82
N VAL A 137 6.83 -15.70 -9.81
CA VAL A 137 6.55 -16.11 -11.19
C VAL A 137 7.55 -15.48 -12.15
N GLN A 138 7.97 -16.23 -13.16
CA GLN A 138 8.71 -15.67 -14.27
C GLN A 138 7.77 -14.85 -15.16
N VAL A 139 8.23 -13.71 -15.63
CA VAL A 139 7.49 -12.82 -16.52
C VAL A 139 8.30 -12.51 -17.77
N GLU A 140 7.61 -12.23 -18.87
CA GLU A 140 8.26 -11.73 -20.09
C GLU A 140 8.72 -10.29 -19.83
N ASN A 141 10.03 -10.10 -19.65
CA ASN A 141 10.65 -8.79 -19.49
C ASN A 141 11.61 -8.54 -20.66
N ASP A 142 11.24 -7.64 -21.57
CA ASP A 142 12.07 -7.25 -22.70
C ASP A 142 13.20 -6.29 -22.33
N PHE A 143 13.24 -5.80 -21.08
CA PHE A 143 14.17 -4.77 -20.60
C PHE A 143 15.36 -5.33 -19.81
N GLY A 144 15.38 -6.63 -19.55
CA GLY A 144 16.48 -7.29 -18.86
C GLY A 144 16.25 -8.80 -18.69
N ASN A 145 17.28 -9.47 -18.19
CA ASN A 145 17.27 -10.92 -17.96
C ASN A 145 17.84 -11.26 -16.58
N GLU A 146 17.70 -10.34 -15.62
CA GLU A 146 18.18 -10.54 -14.27
C GLU A 146 17.28 -11.54 -13.55
N GLN A 147 17.82 -12.74 -13.37
CA GLN A 147 17.18 -13.90 -12.77
C GLN A 147 16.94 -13.78 -11.25
N THR A 148 16.36 -12.67 -10.80
CA THR A 148 16.11 -12.36 -9.39
C THR A 148 14.67 -11.90 -9.18
N ALA A 149 14.17 -12.06 -7.95
CA ALA A 149 12.87 -11.54 -7.52
C ALA A 149 13.08 -10.79 -6.20
N SER A 150 13.18 -9.48 -6.26
CA SER A 150 13.43 -8.66 -5.08
C SER A 150 12.15 -8.39 -4.29
N ILE A 151 12.16 -8.61 -2.98
CA ILE A 151 11.06 -8.24 -2.08
C ILE A 151 11.56 -7.17 -1.11
N GLY A 152 10.90 -6.02 -1.10
CA GLY A 152 11.20 -4.96 -0.13
C GLY A 152 10.40 -5.13 1.16
N ILE A 153 11.06 -4.93 2.30
CA ILE A 153 10.43 -4.74 3.61
C ILE A 153 10.97 -3.49 4.29
N PRO A 154 10.20 -2.81 5.16
CA PRO A 154 10.72 -1.68 5.92
C PRO A 154 11.97 -2.09 6.72
N ALA A 155 13.06 -1.33 6.66
CA ALA A 155 14.30 -1.67 7.37
C ALA A 155 14.16 -1.61 8.91
N LYS A 156 13.10 -0.95 9.40
CA LYS A 156 12.71 -0.94 10.83
C LYS A 156 11.98 -2.22 11.27
N ALA A 157 11.68 -3.13 10.34
CA ALA A 157 11.14 -4.43 10.68
C ALA A 157 12.13 -5.24 11.51
N THR A 158 11.61 -6.00 12.48
CA THR A 158 12.38 -6.87 13.36
C THR A 158 11.79 -8.28 13.35
N ASP A 159 12.55 -9.28 13.83
CA ASP A 159 12.12 -10.69 13.84
C ASP A 159 11.66 -11.16 12.46
N VAL A 160 12.43 -10.79 11.43
CA VAL A 160 12.14 -11.10 10.02
C VAL A 160 12.48 -12.56 9.74
N ARG A 161 11.50 -13.34 9.28
CA ARG A 161 11.65 -14.77 8.99
C ARG A 161 10.91 -15.18 7.73
N TRP A 162 11.42 -16.20 7.06
CA TRP A 162 10.65 -16.99 6.13
C TRP A 162 9.75 -17.92 6.94
N PHE A 163 8.51 -18.06 6.52
CA PHE A 163 7.51 -18.89 7.16
C PHE A 163 6.81 -19.73 6.09
N ASP A 164 6.73 -21.03 6.33
CA ASP A 164 5.93 -21.95 5.53
C ASP A 164 4.58 -22.17 6.21
N ARG A 165 3.50 -21.80 5.51
CA ARG A 165 2.13 -21.94 6.02
C ARG A 165 1.68 -23.39 6.12
N GLU A 166 2.23 -24.28 5.30
CA GLU A 166 1.83 -25.68 5.28
C GLU A 166 2.45 -26.45 6.46
N THR A 167 3.74 -26.23 6.72
CA THR A 167 4.47 -26.97 7.75
C THR A 167 4.63 -26.22 9.08
N GLY A 168 4.41 -24.91 9.09
CA GLY A 168 4.65 -24.04 10.24
C GLY A 168 6.13 -23.75 10.51
N GLN A 169 7.04 -24.18 9.63
CA GLN A 169 8.48 -23.97 9.82
C GLN A 169 8.88 -22.52 9.60
N THR A 170 9.93 -22.08 10.32
CA THR A 170 10.54 -20.76 10.12
C THR A 170 12.03 -20.86 9.88
N GLU A 171 12.55 -19.97 9.04
CA GLU A 171 13.98 -19.83 8.76
C GLU A 171 14.37 -18.34 8.79
N PRO A 172 15.60 -17.98 9.20
CA PRO A 172 16.06 -16.60 9.20
C PRO A 172 16.21 -16.06 7.77
N VAL A 173 15.97 -14.76 7.60
CA VAL A 173 16.06 -14.08 6.30
C VAL A 173 17.35 -13.27 6.23
N SER A 174 18.12 -13.47 5.16
CA SER A 174 19.26 -12.60 4.83
C SER A 174 18.79 -11.39 4.01
N THR A 175 19.21 -10.21 4.43
CA THR A 175 19.05 -8.98 3.64
C THR A 175 20.14 -8.94 2.57
N VAL A 176 19.75 -8.75 1.31
CA VAL A 176 20.66 -8.59 0.16
C VAL A 176 21.31 -7.21 0.23
N GLU A 177 20.50 -6.18 0.44
CA GLU A 177 20.94 -4.81 0.62
C GLU A 177 19.87 -3.96 1.34
N THR A 178 20.27 -2.79 1.80
CA THR A 178 19.36 -1.77 2.35
C THR A 178 19.40 -0.55 1.44
N ARG A 179 18.24 -0.14 0.94
CA ARG A 179 18.07 1.04 0.07
C ARG A 179 17.50 2.18 0.89
N ALA A 180 18.18 3.32 0.90
CA ALA A 180 17.73 4.53 1.60
C ALA A 180 16.66 5.25 0.77
N ALA A 181 15.45 5.39 1.33
CA ALA A 181 14.29 5.96 0.65
C ALA A 181 13.78 7.22 1.36
N GLU A 182 13.01 8.07 0.67
CA GLU A 182 12.54 9.38 1.18
C GLU A 182 11.88 9.31 2.56
N HIS A 183 11.03 8.32 2.78
CA HIS A 183 10.21 8.22 3.99
C HIS A 183 10.66 7.13 4.97
N GLY A 184 11.65 6.31 4.58
CA GLY A 184 12.25 5.28 5.44
C GLY A 184 12.96 4.20 4.63
N ASP A 185 14.09 3.73 5.14
CA ASP A 185 14.91 2.72 4.46
C ASP A 185 14.16 1.40 4.24
N VAL A 186 14.50 0.71 3.16
CA VAL A 186 13.91 -0.56 2.74
C VAL A 186 14.99 -1.63 2.67
N ASN A 187 14.83 -2.72 3.41
CA ASN A 187 15.65 -3.91 3.23
C ASN A 187 15.12 -4.72 2.06
N VAL A 188 16.00 -5.09 1.14
CA VAL A 188 15.70 -5.95 -0.01
C VAL A 188 16.12 -7.38 0.31
N VAL A 189 15.20 -8.32 0.11
CA VAL A 189 15.45 -9.76 0.32
C VAL A 189 15.20 -10.51 -0.99
N GLY A 190 15.92 -11.62 -1.19
CA GLY A 190 15.82 -12.41 -2.42
C GLY A 190 14.68 -13.43 -2.36
N GLY A 191 13.59 -13.17 -3.07
CA GLY A 191 12.41 -14.04 -3.15
C GLY A 191 12.60 -15.33 -3.94
N ARG A 192 13.67 -15.47 -4.73
CA ARG A 192 14.03 -16.75 -5.37
C ARG A 192 14.89 -17.66 -4.49
N ASN A 193 15.49 -17.11 -3.44
CA ASN A 193 16.37 -17.84 -2.54
C ASN A 193 15.62 -18.23 -1.26
N THR A 194 14.32 -18.53 -1.39
CA THR A 194 13.49 -18.93 -0.27
C THR A 194 13.78 -20.39 0.09
N PRO A 195 13.73 -20.77 1.38
CA PRO A 195 13.88 -22.15 1.81
C PRO A 195 12.62 -23.00 1.56
N PHE A 196 11.51 -22.37 1.16
CA PHE A 196 10.20 -22.99 0.95
C PHE A 196 9.60 -22.56 -0.39
N ASP A 197 8.72 -23.39 -0.96
CA ASP A 197 8.09 -23.16 -2.26
C ASP A 197 7.05 -22.01 -2.22
N ASP A 198 6.25 -21.91 -1.15
CA ASP A 198 5.26 -20.84 -0.91
C ASP A 198 5.63 -20.00 0.33
N ALA A 199 6.88 -19.52 0.36
CA ALA A 199 7.39 -18.81 1.51
C ALA A 199 6.65 -17.49 1.76
N THR A 200 6.17 -17.31 2.99
CA THR A 200 5.65 -16.03 3.48
C THR A 200 6.73 -15.34 4.30
N LEU A 201 6.99 -14.07 4.03
CA LEU A 201 7.91 -13.27 4.82
C LEU A 201 7.15 -12.65 5.99
N VAL A 202 7.51 -13.01 7.22
CA VAL A 202 6.85 -12.53 8.44
C VAL A 202 7.78 -11.62 9.23
N TYR A 203 7.25 -10.55 9.82
CA TYR A 203 8.03 -9.60 10.60
C TYR A 203 7.18 -8.79 11.58
N ASP A 204 7.85 -8.20 12.57
CA ASP A 204 7.27 -7.20 13.46
C ASP A 204 7.65 -5.80 13.02
N LEU A 205 6.66 -4.92 12.87
CA LEU A 205 6.85 -3.52 12.48
C LEU A 205 6.24 -2.59 13.53
N PRO A 206 6.97 -1.56 14.00
CA PRO A 206 6.38 -0.53 14.83
C PRO A 206 5.24 0.20 14.11
N TYR A 207 4.14 0.49 14.82
CA TYR A 207 3.01 1.22 14.23
C TYR A 207 3.39 2.58 13.64
N ALA A 208 4.41 3.23 14.20
CA ALA A 208 4.90 4.52 13.71
C ALA A 208 5.61 4.41 12.34
N ASP A 209 6.01 3.21 11.93
CA ASP A 209 6.72 2.92 10.67
C ASP A 209 5.83 2.26 9.60
N GLU A 210 4.57 1.95 9.94
CA GLU A 210 3.56 1.50 8.98
C GLU A 210 3.36 2.53 7.85
N GLY A 211 3.38 2.06 6.61
CA GLY A 211 3.11 2.91 5.45
C GLY A 211 4.25 3.81 4.99
N LYS A 212 5.39 3.85 5.69
CA LYS A 212 6.54 4.70 5.32
C LYS A 212 7.32 4.17 4.12
N ALA A 213 7.44 2.87 3.99
CA ALA A 213 8.13 2.20 2.89
C ALA A 213 7.15 1.65 1.83
N ASP A 214 5.87 1.99 1.94
CA ASP A 214 4.84 1.40 1.10
C ASP A 214 4.78 2.09 -0.26
N VAL A 215 4.32 1.37 -1.28
CA VAL A 215 4.02 1.98 -2.58
C VAL A 215 2.70 2.73 -2.45
N VAL A 216 2.67 3.94 -2.99
CA VAL A 216 1.53 4.84 -2.93
C VAL A 216 1.27 5.43 -4.30
N ILE A 217 0.03 5.84 -4.51
CA ILE A 217 -0.34 6.64 -5.66
C ILE A 217 -0.91 7.97 -5.15
N TRP A 218 -0.49 9.05 -5.78
CA TRP A 218 -0.90 10.41 -5.47
C TRP A 218 -1.70 11.00 -6.63
N ASP A 219 -2.74 11.77 -6.32
CA ASP A 219 -3.25 12.81 -7.20
C ASP A 219 -2.55 14.13 -6.82
N ASP A 220 -1.82 14.71 -7.77
CA ASP A 220 -1.06 15.93 -7.55
C ASP A 220 -1.94 17.19 -7.49
N HIS A 221 -3.20 17.13 -7.94
CA HIS A 221 -4.13 18.27 -8.06
C HIS A 221 -3.51 19.48 -8.78
N SER A 222 -2.55 19.27 -9.68
CA SER A 222 -1.74 20.29 -10.36
C SER A 222 -1.10 21.30 -9.40
N ARG A 223 -0.65 20.83 -8.22
CA ARG A 223 0.03 21.65 -7.20
C ARG A 223 1.32 20.99 -6.73
N ALA A 224 2.19 21.77 -6.10
CA ALA A 224 3.42 21.23 -5.51
C ALA A 224 3.12 20.27 -4.36
N LYS A 225 3.90 19.19 -4.21
CA LYS A 225 3.72 18.18 -3.14
C LYS A 225 3.70 18.82 -1.76
N TYR A 226 4.55 19.81 -1.52
CA TYR A 226 4.62 20.54 -0.25
C TYR A 226 4.24 22.00 -0.45
N ASP A 227 3.47 22.55 0.50
CA ASP A 227 3.24 24.00 0.59
C ASP A 227 4.35 24.71 1.37
N GLY A 228 4.20 26.03 1.56
CA GLY A 228 5.16 26.86 2.29
C GLY A 228 5.38 26.46 3.76
N ASP A 229 4.48 25.65 4.33
CA ASP A 229 4.57 25.12 5.70
C ASP A 229 5.06 23.67 5.73
N ALA A 230 5.58 23.16 4.60
CA ALA A 230 6.01 21.78 4.41
C ALA A 230 4.91 20.73 4.64
N LEU A 231 3.63 21.10 4.53
CA LEU A 231 2.53 20.16 4.60
C LEU A 231 2.32 19.51 3.24
N ASN A 232 2.14 18.20 3.23
CA ASN A 232 1.77 17.48 2.01
C ASN A 232 0.41 18.01 1.53
N THR A 233 0.38 18.39 0.25
CA THR A 233 -0.81 18.89 -0.41
C THR A 233 -1.39 17.87 -1.37
N TRP A 234 -0.62 16.90 -1.83
CA TRP A 234 -1.12 15.85 -2.72
C TRP A 234 -2.09 14.93 -1.99
N GLN A 235 -3.09 14.44 -2.73
CA GLN A 235 -4.06 13.50 -2.19
C GLN A 235 -3.56 12.08 -2.42
N ARG A 236 -3.58 11.24 -1.40
CA ARG A 236 -3.30 9.81 -1.56
C ARG A 236 -4.54 9.10 -2.10
N ALA A 237 -4.40 8.35 -3.19
CA ALA A 237 -5.45 7.49 -3.68
C ALA A 237 -5.27 6.05 -3.16
N PHE A 238 -6.36 5.45 -2.68
CA PHE A 238 -6.41 4.05 -2.26
C PHE A 238 -7.30 3.20 -3.18
N SER A 239 -8.17 3.84 -3.96
CA SER A 239 -9.09 3.19 -4.88
C SER A 239 -8.58 3.28 -6.32
N THR A 240 -8.67 2.17 -7.06
CA THR A 240 -8.40 2.16 -8.51
C THR A 240 -9.46 2.95 -9.30
N ALA A 241 -10.63 3.19 -8.69
CA ALA A 241 -11.70 4.01 -9.24
C ALA A 241 -11.60 5.50 -8.84
N HIS A 242 -10.47 5.93 -8.26
CA HIS A 242 -10.25 7.33 -7.93
C HIS A 242 -10.32 8.21 -9.19
N GLU A 243 -11.10 9.30 -9.12
CA GLU A 243 -11.17 10.29 -10.19
C GLU A 243 -10.07 11.34 -10.01
N PHE A 244 -8.96 11.14 -10.73
CA PHE A 244 -7.81 12.05 -10.69
C PHE A 244 -8.17 13.42 -11.27
N SER A 245 -7.87 14.47 -10.50
CA SER A 245 -8.02 15.86 -10.90
C SER A 245 -6.75 16.44 -11.51
N GLY A 246 -5.59 15.93 -11.09
CA GLY A 246 -4.27 16.26 -11.62
C GLY A 246 -3.58 15.05 -12.24
N VAL A 247 -2.25 15.06 -12.21
CA VAL A 247 -1.40 13.98 -12.71
C VAL A 247 -1.29 12.90 -11.63
N PRO A 248 -1.58 11.62 -11.96
CA PRO A 248 -1.28 10.52 -11.06
C PRO A 248 0.23 10.32 -10.93
N VAL A 249 0.70 10.19 -9.69
CA VAL A 249 2.11 9.93 -9.38
C VAL A 249 2.22 8.63 -8.59
N VAL A 250 2.84 7.61 -9.19
CA VAL A 250 3.15 6.36 -8.51
C VAL A 250 4.50 6.49 -7.82
N ASP A 251 4.56 6.25 -6.51
CA ASP A 251 5.71 6.58 -5.66
C ASP A 251 5.98 5.40 -4.70
N ASN A 252 7.23 4.91 -4.65
CA ASN A 252 7.68 3.93 -3.65
C ASN A 252 8.80 4.45 -2.74
N SER A 253 8.97 5.77 -2.68
CA SER A 253 10.03 6.52 -1.99
C SER A 253 11.45 6.34 -2.56
N LEU A 254 11.64 5.55 -3.61
CA LEU A 254 12.91 5.41 -4.36
C LEU A 254 12.77 5.91 -5.80
N VAL A 255 11.61 5.66 -6.41
CA VAL A 255 11.24 6.11 -7.75
C VAL A 255 9.84 6.70 -7.72
N ARG A 256 9.65 7.77 -8.49
CA ARG A 256 8.35 8.34 -8.82
C ARG A 256 8.13 8.28 -10.31
N VAL A 257 6.93 7.89 -10.71
CA VAL A 257 6.49 7.91 -12.10
C VAL A 257 5.26 8.78 -12.22
N HIS A 258 5.36 9.85 -12.99
CA HIS A 258 4.28 10.78 -13.29
C HIS A 258 3.60 10.37 -14.58
N LEU A 259 2.29 10.10 -14.51
CA LEU A 259 1.47 9.56 -15.60
C LEU A 259 0.72 10.69 -16.32
N ASP A 260 1.47 11.64 -16.90
CA ASP A 260 0.87 12.78 -17.61
C ASP A 260 0.61 12.42 -19.09
N ALA A 261 -0.66 12.16 -19.43
CA ALA A 261 -1.06 11.87 -20.80
C ALA A 261 -0.85 13.05 -21.77
N SER A 262 -0.73 14.28 -21.26
CA SER A 262 -0.59 15.50 -22.06
C SER A 262 0.86 15.94 -22.25
N ALA A 263 1.71 15.78 -21.22
CA ALA A 263 3.13 16.12 -21.26
C ALA A 263 4.04 14.91 -21.51
N GLY A 264 3.51 13.70 -21.39
CA GLY A 264 4.25 12.45 -21.49
C GLY A 264 4.68 11.90 -20.11
N LEU A 265 5.23 10.69 -20.15
CA LEU A 265 5.76 10.01 -18.96
C LEU A 265 7.00 10.75 -18.44
N SER A 266 7.10 10.95 -17.12
CA SER A 266 8.34 11.38 -16.49
C SER A 266 8.66 10.56 -15.25
N VAL A 267 9.96 10.38 -14.99
CA VAL A 267 10.47 9.53 -13.91
C VAL A 267 11.44 10.34 -13.07
N GLU A 268 11.35 10.19 -11.76
CA GLU A 268 12.28 10.78 -10.80
C GLU A 268 12.86 9.67 -9.92
N SER A 269 14.14 9.80 -9.56
CA SER A 269 14.80 8.94 -8.58
C SER A 269 15.13 9.73 -7.31
N TRP A 270 15.08 9.04 -6.17
CA TRP A 270 15.49 9.59 -4.90
C TRP A 270 17.01 9.52 -4.72
N ASP A 271 17.64 10.67 -4.48
CA ASP A 271 19.03 10.76 -4.06
C ASP A 271 19.10 10.99 -2.55
N SER A 272 19.38 9.91 -1.82
CA SER A 272 19.54 9.95 -0.36
C SER A 272 20.73 10.81 0.11
N SER A 273 21.74 11.04 -0.73
CA SER A 273 22.92 11.85 -0.36
C SER A 273 22.60 13.33 -0.28
N THR A 274 21.66 13.79 -1.10
CA THR A 274 21.17 15.17 -1.13
C THR A 274 19.78 15.32 -0.52
N SER A 275 19.12 14.21 -0.16
CA SER A 275 17.73 14.17 0.28
C SER A 275 16.79 14.90 -0.70
N SER A 276 16.96 14.61 -1.99
CA SER A 276 16.22 15.28 -3.05
C SER A 276 15.81 14.32 -4.17
N TRP A 277 14.79 14.72 -4.92
CA TRP A 277 14.36 14.01 -6.12
C TRP A 277 15.08 14.59 -7.34
N SER A 278 15.59 13.72 -8.19
CA SER A 278 16.21 14.09 -9.47
C SER A 278 15.45 13.45 -10.62
N SER A 279 15.14 14.25 -11.64
CA SER A 279 14.53 13.74 -12.87
C SER A 279 15.51 12.83 -13.61
N VAL A 280 15.00 11.70 -14.10
CA VAL A 280 15.74 10.71 -14.88
C VAL A 280 15.24 10.78 -16.31
N ALA A 281 16.15 11.03 -17.25
CA ALA A 281 15.79 11.15 -18.65
C ALA A 281 15.37 9.78 -19.22
N LEU A 282 14.25 9.78 -19.95
CA LEU A 282 13.90 8.65 -20.82
C LEU A 282 14.82 8.61 -22.04
N GLY A 283 14.80 7.48 -22.74
CA GLY A 283 15.51 7.33 -24.01
C GLY A 283 14.87 8.15 -25.13
N THR A 284 15.56 8.24 -26.26
CA THR A 284 15.04 8.95 -27.44
C THR A 284 14.33 7.98 -28.36
N SER A 285 13.08 8.28 -28.71
CA SER A 285 12.25 7.41 -29.57
C SER A 285 11.13 8.20 -30.26
N ASN A 286 10.53 7.58 -31.28
CA ASN A 286 9.28 8.05 -31.89
C ASN A 286 8.04 7.60 -31.10
N TRP A 287 8.22 6.74 -30.10
CA TRP A 287 7.17 6.32 -29.17
C TRP A 287 6.92 7.38 -28.11
N SER A 288 5.67 7.54 -27.72
CA SER A 288 5.24 8.48 -26.69
C SER A 288 4.13 7.87 -25.84
N PHE A 289 4.13 8.24 -24.56
CA PHE A 289 3.07 7.88 -23.61
C PHE A 289 1.78 8.62 -23.96
N ASP A 290 0.64 7.93 -23.85
CA ASP A 290 -0.64 8.45 -24.33
C ASP A 290 -1.80 8.23 -23.35
N ALA A 291 -1.89 7.06 -22.70
CA ALA A 291 -2.94 6.81 -21.72
C ALA A 291 -2.49 5.84 -20.63
N TRP A 292 -3.23 5.82 -19.52
CA TRP A 292 -3.00 4.92 -18.39
C TRP A 292 -4.32 4.44 -17.80
N ASP A 293 -4.28 3.28 -17.15
CA ASP A 293 -5.36 2.71 -16.33
C ASP A 293 -4.75 2.00 -15.11
N ILE A 294 -5.19 2.37 -13.90
CA ILE A 294 -4.63 1.82 -12.66
C ILE A 294 -5.40 0.54 -12.33
N THR A 295 -4.72 -0.59 -12.41
CA THR A 295 -5.36 -1.91 -12.21
C THR A 295 -5.19 -2.43 -10.79
N ARG A 296 -4.22 -1.92 -10.03
CA ARG A 296 -3.97 -2.34 -8.64
C ARG A 296 -3.31 -1.25 -7.81
N ILE A 297 -3.78 -1.10 -6.57
CA ILE A 297 -3.12 -0.33 -5.52
C ILE A 297 -3.00 -1.21 -4.28
N SER A 298 -1.78 -1.52 -3.83
CA SER A 298 -1.52 -2.20 -2.56
C SER A 298 -0.27 -1.65 -1.89
N PRO A 299 -0.09 -1.87 -0.57
CA PRO A 299 1.12 -1.48 0.16
C PRO A 299 2.44 -1.93 -0.48
N THR A 300 2.42 -3.08 -1.16
CA THR A 300 3.59 -3.76 -1.74
C THR A 300 3.84 -3.39 -3.18
N ARG A 301 2.79 -3.04 -3.94
CA ARG A 301 2.90 -2.71 -5.37
C ARG A 301 1.71 -1.90 -5.88
N VAL A 302 2.00 -1.07 -6.87
CA VAL A 302 0.99 -0.45 -7.74
C VAL A 302 1.22 -0.97 -9.15
N THR A 303 0.14 -1.32 -9.84
CA THR A 303 0.17 -1.75 -11.25
C THR A 303 -0.69 -0.82 -12.08
N VAL A 304 -0.15 -0.39 -13.22
CA VAL A 304 -0.79 0.52 -14.16
C VAL A 304 -0.61 -0.01 -15.57
N GLN A 305 -1.70 -0.22 -16.30
CA GLN A 305 -1.63 -0.48 -17.72
C GLN A 305 -1.40 0.84 -18.45
N CYS A 306 -0.33 0.91 -19.24
CA CYS A 306 0.09 2.11 -19.96
C CYS A 306 -0.04 1.87 -21.47
N ARG A 307 -0.57 2.86 -22.19
CA ARG A 307 -0.69 2.86 -23.64
C ARG A 307 0.35 3.80 -24.25
N PHE A 308 1.06 3.31 -25.26
CA PHE A 308 2.04 4.07 -26.02
C PHE A 308 1.68 4.13 -27.50
N VAL A 309 1.97 5.27 -28.13
CA VAL A 309 1.72 5.52 -29.55
C VAL A 309 3.02 5.88 -30.26
N ASN A 310 3.15 5.44 -31.51
CA ASN A 310 4.32 5.74 -32.35
C ASN A 310 3.97 6.85 -33.35
N SER A 311 4.68 7.97 -33.29
CA SER A 311 4.48 9.12 -34.19
C SER A 311 4.95 8.87 -35.63
N SER A 312 5.79 7.86 -35.86
CA SER A 312 6.38 7.56 -37.17
C SER A 312 5.64 6.49 -37.97
N SER A 313 4.64 5.83 -37.37
CA SER A 313 3.84 4.81 -38.04
C SER A 313 2.38 4.92 -37.61
N SER A 314 1.46 4.68 -38.54
CA SER A 314 0.03 4.52 -38.23
C SER A 314 -0.29 3.16 -37.61
N SER A 315 0.70 2.50 -36.99
CA SER A 315 0.52 1.21 -36.34
C SER A 315 -0.38 1.36 -35.13
N SER A 316 -1.04 0.27 -34.74
CA SER A 316 -1.79 0.21 -33.49
C SER A 316 -0.92 0.64 -32.30
N PRO A 317 -1.52 1.26 -31.27
CA PRO A 317 -0.83 1.50 -30.00
C PRO A 317 -0.31 0.18 -29.42
N PHE A 318 0.68 0.27 -28.54
CA PHE A 318 1.20 -0.87 -27.78
C PHE A 318 0.99 -0.64 -26.29
N HIS A 319 0.51 -1.65 -25.57
CA HIS A 319 0.30 -1.57 -24.13
C HIS A 319 1.40 -2.28 -23.36
N LEU A 320 1.78 -1.71 -22.21
CA LEU A 320 2.68 -2.31 -21.24
C LEU A 320 2.07 -2.18 -19.85
N ASP A 321 2.20 -3.21 -19.02
CA ASP A 321 1.89 -3.13 -17.61
C ASP A 321 3.12 -2.61 -16.86
N MET A 322 3.00 -1.43 -16.27
CA MET A 322 3.97 -0.86 -15.34
C MET A 322 3.69 -1.38 -13.94
N SER A 323 4.71 -1.92 -13.27
CA SER A 323 4.63 -2.30 -11.86
C SER A 323 5.73 -1.63 -11.04
N VAL A 324 5.31 -0.74 -10.14
CA VAL A 324 6.18 -0.16 -9.11
C VAL A 324 6.00 -0.94 -7.83
N LYS A 325 7.09 -1.47 -7.27
CA LYS A 325 7.08 -2.36 -6.09
C LYS A 325 7.89 -1.76 -4.95
N ARG A 326 7.53 -2.12 -3.72
CA ARG A 326 8.26 -1.69 -2.52
C ARG A 326 9.73 -2.06 -2.64
N GLY A 327 10.61 -1.08 -2.44
CA GLY A 327 12.05 -1.27 -2.45
C GLY A 327 12.69 -1.38 -3.83
N TRP A 328 11.95 -1.33 -4.94
CA TRP A 328 12.52 -1.38 -6.29
C TRP A 328 13.02 0.00 -6.72
N GLN A 329 14.16 0.08 -7.40
CA GLN A 329 14.71 1.36 -7.86
C GLN A 329 14.08 1.86 -9.16
N TRP A 330 13.48 0.96 -9.94
CA TRP A 330 12.84 1.27 -11.21
C TRP A 330 11.50 0.53 -11.36
N PRO A 331 10.55 1.07 -12.11
CA PRO A 331 9.36 0.33 -12.52
C PRO A 331 9.75 -0.86 -13.40
N GLN A 332 9.05 -1.98 -13.21
CA GLN A 332 9.12 -3.10 -14.14
C GLN A 332 8.05 -2.94 -15.21
N TRP A 333 8.41 -3.24 -16.45
CA TRP A 333 7.50 -3.19 -17.60
C TRP A 333 7.34 -4.58 -18.17
N THR A 334 6.09 -5.04 -18.30
CA THR A 334 5.77 -6.38 -18.83
C THR A 334 4.72 -6.29 -19.92
N VAL A 335 4.78 -7.18 -20.90
CA VAL A 335 3.77 -7.29 -21.96
C VAL A 335 2.50 -7.93 -21.38
N PRO A 336 1.33 -7.27 -21.40
CA PRO A 336 0.09 -7.85 -20.91
C PRO A 336 -0.38 -8.99 -21.81
N THR A 337 -1.20 -9.91 -21.29
CA THR A 337 -1.70 -11.10 -22.02
C THR A 337 -2.44 -10.79 -23.33
N GLY A 338 -2.94 -9.57 -23.50
CA GLY A 338 -3.62 -9.12 -24.71
C GLY A 338 -2.70 -8.55 -25.81
N GLU A 339 -1.43 -8.31 -25.51
CA GLU A 339 -0.45 -7.79 -26.45
C GLU A 339 0.48 -8.90 -26.95
N THR A 340 0.99 -8.74 -28.16
CA THR A 340 1.91 -9.73 -28.76
C THR A 340 3.36 -9.32 -28.53
N PRO A 341 4.15 -10.09 -27.76
CA PRO A 341 5.57 -9.81 -27.60
C PRO A 341 6.35 -10.05 -28.91
N PRO A 342 7.54 -9.44 -29.07
CA PRO A 342 8.23 -8.60 -28.10
C PRO A 342 7.74 -7.15 -28.12
N THR A 343 8.07 -6.39 -27.07
CA THR A 343 7.94 -4.94 -27.02
C THR A 343 8.65 -4.31 -28.24
N PRO A 344 8.03 -3.36 -28.97
CA PRO A 344 8.68 -2.73 -30.12
C PRO A 344 10.02 -2.07 -29.75
N SER A 345 11.06 -2.24 -30.58
CA SER A 345 12.42 -1.79 -30.24
C SER A 345 12.51 -0.32 -29.87
N GLY A 346 11.81 0.57 -30.58
CA GLY A 346 11.79 1.99 -30.23
C GLY A 346 11.13 2.26 -28.86
N LEU A 347 10.15 1.47 -28.45
CA LEU A 347 9.56 1.57 -27.11
C LEU A 347 10.51 1.01 -26.05
N GLN A 348 11.26 -0.04 -26.39
CA GLN A 348 12.35 -0.52 -25.53
C GLN A 348 13.42 0.57 -25.33
N ASP A 349 13.86 1.22 -26.41
CA ASP A 349 14.84 2.32 -26.36
C ASP A 349 14.36 3.47 -25.48
N LEU A 350 13.06 3.81 -25.52
CA LEU A 350 12.44 4.86 -24.71
C LEU A 350 12.51 4.55 -23.20
N LEU A 351 12.16 3.33 -22.80
CA LEU A 351 11.96 2.99 -21.38
C LEU A 351 13.19 2.34 -20.73
N SER A 352 14.14 1.80 -21.50
CA SER A 352 15.34 1.12 -20.97
C SER A 352 16.10 1.89 -19.89
N PRO A 353 16.26 3.23 -19.95
CA PRO A 353 16.98 3.96 -18.90
C PRO A 353 16.31 3.93 -17.52
N VAL A 354 15.01 3.60 -17.46
CA VAL A 354 14.17 3.64 -16.26
C VAL A 354 13.43 2.32 -16.03
N ALA A 355 13.84 1.24 -16.69
CA ALA A 355 13.19 -0.07 -16.58
C ALA A 355 13.98 -0.97 -15.63
N ASP A 356 13.26 -1.71 -14.78
CA ASP A 356 13.84 -2.77 -13.98
C ASP A 356 14.11 -4.01 -14.85
N GLY A 357 15.31 -4.59 -14.70
CA GLY A 357 15.78 -5.71 -15.52
C GLY A 357 15.42 -7.10 -15.00
N GLN A 358 14.69 -7.22 -13.88
CA GLN A 358 14.33 -8.51 -13.28
C GLN A 358 13.30 -9.24 -14.13
N ASP A 359 13.50 -10.54 -14.40
CA ASP A 359 12.55 -11.37 -15.15
C ASP A 359 11.66 -12.24 -14.25
N TYR A 360 11.74 -12.07 -12.93
CA TYR A 360 10.80 -12.67 -11.97
C TYR A 360 10.06 -11.60 -11.16
N GLN A 361 8.78 -11.86 -10.88
CA GLN A 361 7.95 -11.06 -10.00
C GLN A 361 7.63 -11.83 -8.72
N PRO A 362 7.80 -11.23 -7.52
CA PRO A 362 7.48 -11.92 -6.27
C PRO A 362 5.97 -12.01 -5.96
N GLN A 363 5.12 -11.35 -6.77
CA GLN A 363 3.67 -11.21 -6.54
C GLN A 363 3.28 -10.85 -5.09
N SER A 364 4.09 -10.04 -4.41
CA SER A 364 3.94 -9.75 -2.99
C SER A 364 2.58 -9.20 -2.57
N GLU A 365 1.95 -9.81 -1.57
CA GLU A 365 0.71 -9.36 -0.93
C GLU A 365 0.91 -9.19 0.57
N GLN A 366 0.50 -8.04 1.11
CA GLN A 366 0.69 -7.73 2.53
C GLN A 366 -0.57 -8.12 3.32
N GLY A 367 -0.36 -8.85 4.42
CA GLY A 367 -1.42 -9.25 5.33
C GLY A 367 -0.95 -9.29 6.78
N LEU A 368 -1.65 -10.10 7.58
CA LEU A 368 -1.30 -10.43 8.95
C LEU A 368 -1.28 -11.93 9.14
N ILE A 369 -0.46 -12.38 10.07
CA ILE A 369 -0.46 -13.77 10.53
C ILE A 369 -0.45 -13.80 12.05
N ALA A 370 -1.17 -14.75 12.65
CA ALA A 370 -1.19 -14.91 14.09
C ALA A 370 0.20 -15.33 14.60
N ARG A 371 0.66 -14.74 15.71
CA ARG A 371 1.96 -15.08 16.30
C ARG A 371 2.00 -16.52 16.81
N GLU A 372 0.87 -17.13 17.10
CA GLU A 372 0.81 -18.53 17.51
C GLU A 372 1.10 -19.50 16.36
N GLU A 373 0.78 -19.14 15.13
CA GLU A 373 1.10 -19.95 13.93
C GLU A 373 2.60 -19.93 13.62
N VAL A 374 3.30 -18.84 13.95
CA VAL A 374 4.73 -18.66 13.69
C VAL A 374 5.62 -19.24 14.82
N ARG A 375 5.03 -19.65 15.95
CA ARG A 375 5.75 -20.25 17.10
C ARG A 375 5.97 -21.75 16.88
N ALA A 376 6.85 -22.10 15.96
CA ALA A 376 7.48 -23.43 15.94
C ALA A 376 8.84 -23.39 16.66
#